data_AF-A0A8S3TAF3-F1
#
_entry.id   AF-A0A8S3TAF3-F1
#
_cell.length_a   1.000
_cell.length_b   1.000
_cell.length_c   1.000
_cell.angle_alpha   90.00
_cell.angle_beta   90.00
_cell.angle_gamma   90.00
#
_symmetry.space_group_name_H-M   'P 1'
#
loop_
_entity.id
_entity.type
_entity.pdbx_description
1 polymer ?
#
loop_
_entity_poly.entity_id
_entity_poly.type
_entity_poly.pdbx_seq_one_letter_code
_entity_poly.pdbx_strand_id
1 'polypeptide(L)'
;MSNRTSNNGRHYVLTTSSSEPYDTDAYFRGTLSSLATKGGDVLKSKSSVCSGYANVFESLCQALGITCKNISGYSKGYSHKPGDTITYNQKTNHAWNVVQLNGVWRFIETTWGAGHVTKEKKFVKNFSNFFFLTPPESFIYDHFPYLNNNIEDSKEWQLLENPITIKEYSRRLKPSKQAREYGVKFTSHPYETIIVNNSPCTIIVETTGYPFQNCWYNLNDDNGTAITTGAIMVCENNKSCKTTLRPPQKGKYTLALNATINDTNISIAKYIIDCFAVEPNWKPFPNNTRYYGPKHDFIDRGFERSCINPFYECKNGKLDLLLKTISTPDVLVQLHDAENVDQKDYIIVEKNDSSINIKSRLLNKGYYKLQLFSKVDQSYTLAYTVLILNIAESNVKSKFPITYSSTKNYKCQLIQPLVRELPANSEICFEFTSPAFESIRVNKKKILQDSKEKWKVTVYTGESGELRLSGKPTDTDDNSYKTIYTFVIKP
;
A
#
# COMPACT_ATOMS: atom_id res chain seq x y z
N MET A 1 13.15 39.20 17.19
CA MET A 1 13.84 39.38 15.87
C MET A 1 14.10 38.05 15.13
N SER A 2 13.73 36.87 15.65
CA SER A 2 14.05 35.55 15.04
C SER A 2 13.11 35.07 13.92
N ASN A 3 11.89 35.63 13.78
CA ASN A 3 10.93 35.21 12.74
C ASN A 3 11.04 35.99 11.41
N ARG A 4 11.73 37.14 11.37
CA ARG A 4 11.91 37.93 10.13
C ARG A 4 13.06 37.43 9.27
N THR A 5 14.13 36.90 9.88
CA THR A 5 15.29 36.36 9.16
C THR A 5 15.00 35.03 8.47
N SER A 6 14.15 34.16 9.06
CA SER A 6 13.77 32.88 8.44
C SER A 6 12.85 33.07 7.22
N ASN A 7 11.93 34.03 7.25
CA ASN A 7 11.05 34.34 6.12
C ASN A 7 11.80 35.05 4.98
N ASN A 8 12.72 35.96 5.30
CA ASN A 8 13.55 36.62 4.29
C ASN A 8 14.54 35.64 3.65
N GLY A 9 15.22 34.79 4.44
CA GLY A 9 16.11 33.75 3.90
C GLY A 9 15.40 32.75 2.98
N ARG A 10 14.15 32.40 3.30
CA ARG A 10 13.27 31.62 2.40
C ARG A 10 12.98 32.38 1.10
N HIS A 11 12.65 33.68 1.17
CA HIS A 11 12.39 34.53 0.01
C HIS A 11 13.60 34.71 -0.91
N TYR A 12 14.82 34.66 -0.37
CA TYR A 12 16.04 34.80 -1.16
C TYR A 12 16.46 33.51 -1.88
N VAL A 13 16.35 32.35 -1.23
CA VAL A 13 16.44 31.05 -1.92
C VAL A 13 15.37 30.94 -3.00
N LEU A 14 14.16 31.43 -2.72
CA LEU A 14 13.07 31.54 -3.69
C LEU A 14 13.48 32.38 -4.92
N THR A 15 14.20 33.49 -4.78
CA THR A 15 14.61 34.33 -5.94
C THR A 15 15.74 33.74 -6.78
N THR A 16 16.74 33.08 -6.18
CA THR A 16 17.85 32.47 -6.95
C THR A 16 17.41 31.17 -7.64
N SER A 17 16.54 30.39 -7.00
CA SER A 17 16.02 29.13 -7.55
C SER A 17 14.89 29.32 -8.58
N SER A 18 14.11 30.41 -8.51
CA SER A 18 12.96 30.64 -9.41
C SER A 18 13.29 31.47 -10.67
N SER A 19 14.40 32.20 -10.70
CA SER A 19 14.70 33.13 -11.82
C SER A 19 15.47 32.49 -12.97
N GLU A 20 16.17 31.37 -12.75
CA GLU A 20 17.12 30.79 -13.73
C GLU A 20 16.67 29.36 -14.13
N PRO A 21 16.53 29.01 -15.43
CA PRO A 21 16.42 27.61 -15.87
C PRO A 21 17.71 26.81 -15.66
N TYR A 22 17.60 25.53 -15.31
CA TYR A 22 18.74 24.59 -15.28
C TYR A 22 19.16 24.18 -16.69
N ASP A 23 20.46 24.21 -16.98
CA ASP A 23 21.00 23.86 -18.30
C ASP A 23 21.12 22.34 -18.47
N THR A 24 20.03 21.72 -18.92
CA THR A 24 20.00 20.27 -19.18
C THR A 24 20.92 19.87 -20.32
N ASP A 25 21.10 20.73 -21.32
CA ASP A 25 21.94 20.44 -22.49
C ASP A 25 23.41 20.35 -22.10
N ALA A 26 23.92 21.32 -21.34
CA ALA A 26 25.28 21.28 -20.80
C ALA A 26 25.49 20.07 -19.88
N TYR A 27 24.51 19.75 -19.03
CA TYR A 27 24.54 18.58 -18.16
C TYR A 27 24.66 17.26 -18.96
N PHE A 28 23.80 17.04 -19.95
CA PHE A 28 23.78 15.79 -20.71
C PHE A 28 24.91 15.66 -21.73
N ARG A 29 25.50 16.76 -22.21
CA ARG A 29 26.68 16.74 -23.10
C ARG A 29 28.01 16.57 -22.36
N GLY A 30 28.02 16.67 -21.02
CA GLY A 30 29.24 16.53 -20.22
C GLY A 30 30.25 17.65 -20.43
N THR A 31 29.87 18.79 -21.00
CA THR A 31 30.72 19.97 -21.25
C THR A 31 30.99 20.80 -19.98
N LEU A 32 31.07 20.12 -18.83
CA LEU A 32 31.22 20.69 -17.48
C LEU A 32 32.53 21.50 -17.31
N SER A 33 33.52 21.28 -18.18
CA SER A 33 34.84 21.91 -18.08
C SER A 33 34.90 23.37 -18.56
N SER A 34 33.84 23.93 -19.16
CA SER A 34 33.83 25.32 -19.65
C SER A 34 32.90 26.28 -18.89
N LEU A 35 32.18 25.81 -17.86
CA LEU A 35 31.24 26.62 -17.08
C LEU A 35 31.60 26.61 -15.58
N ALA A 36 32.86 26.90 -15.25
CA ALA A 36 33.18 27.53 -13.97
C ALA A 36 32.81 29.02 -14.06
N THR A 37 31.52 29.32 -14.15
CA THR A 37 31.04 30.70 -14.27
C THR A 37 30.85 31.26 -12.87
N LYS A 38 31.54 32.36 -12.59
CA LYS A 38 31.44 33.08 -11.31
C LYS A 38 29.96 33.44 -11.09
N GLY A 39 29.51 33.61 -9.83
CA GLY A 39 28.10 33.93 -9.55
C GLY A 39 27.53 35.10 -10.37
N GLY A 40 28.37 36.11 -10.66
CA GLY A 40 28.01 37.23 -11.53
C GLY A 40 27.81 36.90 -13.03
N ASP A 41 28.43 35.83 -13.54
CA ASP A 41 28.27 35.37 -14.93
C ASP A 41 26.98 34.55 -15.09
N VAL A 42 26.61 33.79 -14.05
CA VAL A 42 25.35 33.02 -13.99
C VAL A 42 24.13 33.95 -13.94
N LEU A 43 24.19 35.00 -13.11
CA LEU A 43 23.16 36.04 -13.04
C LEU A 43 22.97 36.78 -14.39
N LYS A 44 24.02 36.86 -15.21
CA LYS A 44 23.97 37.43 -16.56
C LYS A 44 23.45 36.44 -17.61
N SER A 45 23.84 35.17 -17.55
CA SER A 45 23.44 34.14 -18.52
C SER A 45 22.03 33.61 -18.28
N LYS A 46 21.49 33.74 -17.06
CA LYS A 46 20.21 33.17 -16.61
C LYS A 46 20.10 31.65 -16.80
N SER A 47 21.21 30.94 -16.93
CA SER A 47 21.25 29.48 -17.11
C SER A 47 22.55 28.91 -16.59
N SER A 48 22.50 27.83 -15.79
CA SER A 48 23.68 27.11 -15.31
C SER A 48 23.37 25.68 -14.85
N VAL A 49 24.42 24.95 -14.49
CA VAL A 49 24.35 23.63 -13.84
C VAL A 49 24.51 23.78 -12.31
N CYS A 50 24.57 22.68 -11.56
CA CYS A 50 24.54 22.68 -10.09
C CYS A 50 25.59 23.61 -9.43
N SER A 51 26.80 23.69 -9.97
CA SER A 51 27.85 24.61 -9.49
C SER A 51 27.46 26.09 -9.60
N GLY A 52 26.72 26.49 -10.64
CA GLY A 52 26.28 27.87 -10.82
C GLY A 52 25.23 28.28 -9.79
N TYR A 53 24.25 27.41 -9.54
CA TYR A 53 23.25 27.65 -8.49
C TYR A 53 23.91 27.83 -7.12
N ALA A 54 24.87 26.95 -6.79
CA ALA A 54 25.62 27.03 -5.54
C ALA A 54 26.44 28.32 -5.42
N ASN A 55 27.12 28.73 -6.50
CA ASN A 55 27.93 29.95 -6.54
C ASN A 55 27.08 31.23 -6.39
N VAL A 56 25.90 31.28 -7.02
CA VAL A 56 24.97 32.42 -6.89
C VAL A 56 24.49 32.54 -5.45
N PHE A 57 24.10 31.43 -4.83
CA PHE A 57 23.66 31.44 -3.43
C PHE A 57 24.76 31.82 -2.45
N GLU A 58 25.99 31.31 -2.65
CA GLU A 58 27.15 31.70 -1.85
C GLU A 58 27.44 33.21 -1.97
N SER A 59 27.41 33.77 -3.18
CA SER A 59 27.60 35.21 -3.42
C SER A 59 26.55 36.06 -2.70
N LEU A 60 25.30 35.59 -2.67
CA LEU A 60 24.22 36.25 -1.94
C LEU A 60 24.44 36.17 -0.43
N CYS A 61 24.85 35.02 0.09
CA CYS A 61 25.17 34.85 1.50
C CYS A 61 26.31 35.79 1.92
N GLN A 62 27.36 35.90 1.10
CA GLN A 62 28.47 36.83 1.33
C GLN A 62 27.99 38.29 1.41
N ALA A 63 27.13 38.72 0.47
CA ALA A 63 26.56 40.06 0.48
C ALA A 63 25.69 40.35 1.71
N LEU A 64 25.08 39.31 2.29
CA LEU A 64 24.24 39.40 3.49
C LEU A 64 25.01 39.15 4.80
N GLY A 65 26.33 38.94 4.74
CA GLY A 65 27.15 38.61 5.92
C GLY A 65 26.84 37.23 6.53
N ILE A 66 26.30 36.30 5.75
CA ILE A 66 26.00 34.93 6.16
C ILE A 66 27.18 34.03 5.77
N THR A 67 27.78 33.35 6.74
CA THR A 67 28.82 32.35 6.47
C THR A 67 28.24 31.19 5.66
N CYS A 68 28.79 30.99 4.46
CA CYS A 68 28.38 29.95 3.52
C CYS A 68 29.63 29.27 2.94
N LYS A 69 29.51 27.97 2.61
CA LYS A 69 30.55 27.20 1.94
C LYS A 69 29.93 26.32 0.86
N ASN A 70 30.55 26.29 -0.31
CA ASN A 70 30.26 25.31 -1.35
C ASN A 70 30.81 23.93 -1.01
N ILE A 71 29.98 22.91 -1.19
CA ILE A 71 30.31 21.50 -0.98
C ILE A 71 30.14 20.76 -2.32
N SER A 72 31.19 20.05 -2.74
CA SER A 72 31.12 19.09 -3.85
C SER A 72 30.95 17.68 -3.33
N GLY A 73 30.37 16.79 -4.13
CA GLY A 73 30.31 15.39 -3.77
C GLY A 73 29.56 14.48 -4.75
N TYR A 74 29.17 13.32 -4.24
CA TYR A 74 28.41 12.33 -4.98
C TYR A 74 26.93 12.45 -4.66
N SER A 75 26.11 12.52 -5.69
CA SER A 75 24.65 12.48 -5.57
C SER A 75 24.07 11.23 -6.23
N LYS A 76 23.00 10.72 -5.64
CA LYS A 76 22.10 9.75 -6.28
C LYS A 76 21.03 10.50 -7.06
N GLY A 77 21.42 11.33 -8.03
CA GLY A 77 20.52 12.21 -8.79
C GLY A 77 19.73 11.54 -9.92
N TYR A 78 19.38 12.30 -10.97
CA TYR A 78 18.59 11.85 -12.13
C TYR A 78 19.19 10.61 -12.83
N SER A 79 20.52 10.56 -12.96
CA SER A 79 21.22 9.49 -13.66
C SER A 79 21.44 8.22 -12.83
N HIS A 80 21.18 8.26 -11.52
CA HIS A 80 21.43 7.12 -10.64
C HIS A 80 20.33 6.06 -10.82
N LYS A 81 20.76 4.83 -11.07
CA LYS A 81 19.89 3.65 -11.10
C LYS A 81 20.14 2.82 -9.86
N PRO A 82 19.10 2.15 -9.33
CA PRO A 82 19.31 1.17 -8.27
C PRO A 82 20.37 0.16 -8.67
N GLY A 83 21.25 -0.19 -7.73
CA GLY A 83 22.38 -1.11 -7.94
C GLY A 83 23.66 -0.47 -8.45
N ASP A 84 23.63 0.81 -8.85
CA ASP A 84 24.86 1.54 -9.22
C ASP A 84 25.79 1.63 -8.01
N THR A 85 27.07 1.37 -8.24
CA THR A 85 28.11 1.49 -7.20
C THR A 85 28.79 2.85 -7.27
N ILE A 86 28.90 3.52 -6.13
CA ILE A 86 29.58 4.80 -5.96
C ILE A 86 30.89 4.58 -5.20
N THR A 87 32.00 5.06 -5.76
CA THR A 87 33.36 4.94 -5.18
C THR A 87 34.14 6.24 -5.33
N TYR A 88 35.21 6.40 -4.54
CA TYR A 88 36.08 7.59 -4.60
C TYR A 88 36.82 7.78 -5.94
N ASN A 89 36.90 6.74 -6.78
CA ASN A 89 37.57 6.81 -8.08
C ASN A 89 36.72 7.53 -9.15
N GLN A 90 35.45 7.79 -8.87
CA GLN A 90 34.56 8.52 -9.76
C GLN A 90 34.68 10.02 -9.51
N LYS A 91 34.48 10.82 -10.54
CA LYS A 91 34.34 12.27 -10.39
C LYS A 91 33.07 12.59 -9.60
N THR A 92 33.15 13.60 -8.73
CA THR A 92 31.96 14.17 -8.09
C THR A 92 30.98 14.66 -9.15
N ASN A 93 29.69 14.40 -8.95
CA ASN A 93 28.66 14.68 -9.95
C ASN A 93 27.67 15.76 -9.51
N HIS A 94 27.84 16.36 -8.32
CA HIS A 94 26.95 17.39 -7.80
C HIS A 94 27.66 18.36 -6.86
N ALA A 95 27.06 19.54 -6.68
CA ALA A 95 27.51 20.58 -5.78
C ALA A 95 26.30 21.26 -5.11
N TRP A 96 26.46 21.65 -3.85
CA TRP A 96 25.44 22.30 -3.01
C TRP A 96 26.11 23.23 -1.99
N ASN A 97 25.33 23.87 -1.13
CA ASN A 97 25.84 24.77 -0.10
C ASN A 97 25.61 24.23 1.31
N VAL A 98 26.43 24.74 2.23
CA VAL A 98 26.12 24.76 3.67
C VAL A 98 26.19 26.18 4.18
N VAL A 99 25.35 26.50 5.16
CA VAL A 99 25.32 27.81 5.83
C VAL A 99 25.44 27.64 7.32
N GLN A 100 26.15 28.56 7.99
CA GLN A 100 26.24 28.58 9.43
C GLN A 100 25.21 29.56 10.00
N LEU A 101 24.26 29.04 10.75
CA LEU A 101 23.21 29.83 11.39
C LEU A 101 23.25 29.56 12.91
N ASN A 102 23.44 30.61 13.70
CA ASN A 102 23.57 30.52 15.16
C ASN A 102 24.62 29.49 15.60
N GLY A 103 25.77 29.47 14.93
CA GLY A 103 26.87 28.54 15.22
C GLY A 103 26.69 27.13 14.66
N VAL A 104 25.55 26.80 14.05
CA VAL A 104 25.26 25.45 13.55
C VAL A 104 25.21 25.42 12.03
N TRP A 105 25.92 24.47 11.42
CA TRP A 105 25.90 24.24 9.98
C TRP A 105 24.61 23.54 9.53
N ARG A 106 24.08 23.97 8.38
CA ARG A 106 22.85 23.46 7.76
C ARG A 106 23.01 23.35 6.25
N PHE A 107 22.44 22.31 5.66
CA PHE A 107 22.45 22.13 4.20
C PHE A 107 21.47 23.07 3.48
N ILE A 108 21.88 23.54 2.31
CA ILE A 108 21.04 24.22 1.34
C ILE A 108 21.30 23.58 -0.02
N GLU A 109 20.28 22.96 -0.62
CA GLU A 109 20.35 22.49 -2.01
C GLU A 109 19.49 23.36 -2.92
N THR A 110 20.12 24.34 -3.53
CA THR A 110 19.47 25.26 -4.45
C THR A 110 19.04 24.61 -5.76
N THR A 111 19.78 23.63 -6.27
CA THR A 111 19.52 23.05 -7.59
C THR A 111 18.24 22.20 -7.57
N TRP A 112 18.14 21.25 -6.64
CA TRP A 112 16.96 20.41 -6.48
C TRP A 112 15.83 21.15 -5.75
N GLY A 113 16.15 22.24 -5.04
CA GLY A 113 15.18 23.20 -4.51
C GLY A 113 14.45 24.00 -5.60
N ALA A 114 15.08 24.23 -6.76
CA ALA A 114 14.51 24.98 -7.89
C ALA A 114 13.51 24.16 -8.73
N GLY A 115 13.72 22.85 -8.83
CA GLY A 115 12.90 22.00 -9.69
C GLY A 115 13.52 20.63 -9.93
N HIS A 116 13.12 20.01 -11.04
CA HIS A 116 13.57 18.66 -11.39
C HIS A 116 13.68 18.49 -12.91
N VAL A 117 14.43 17.47 -13.33
CA VAL A 117 14.57 17.09 -14.75
C VAL A 117 13.59 15.96 -15.05
N THR A 118 12.81 16.11 -16.13
CA THR A 118 11.84 15.10 -16.60
C THR A 118 12.53 14.00 -17.41
N LYS A 119 11.79 12.93 -17.73
CA LYS A 119 12.29 11.83 -18.57
C LYS A 119 12.69 12.29 -19.97
N GLU A 120 12.01 13.31 -20.48
CA GLU A 120 12.29 14.00 -21.75
C GLU A 120 13.51 14.93 -21.64
N LYS A 121 14.26 14.86 -20.52
CA LYS A 121 15.47 15.62 -20.25
C LYS A 121 15.24 17.13 -20.18
N LYS A 122 14.02 17.57 -19.85
CA LYS A 122 13.66 18.98 -19.68
C LYS A 122 13.64 19.37 -18.21
N PHE A 123 14.15 20.54 -17.87
CA PHE A 123 14.00 21.08 -16.52
C PHE A 123 12.61 21.69 -16.32
N VAL A 124 11.94 21.30 -15.24
CA VAL A 124 10.67 21.86 -14.80
C VAL A 124 10.89 22.53 -13.46
N LYS A 125 10.66 23.86 -13.43
CA LYS A 125 10.65 24.64 -12.20
C LYS A 125 9.54 24.11 -11.28
N ASN A 126 9.92 23.69 -10.09
CA ASN A 126 9.01 23.20 -9.07
C ASN A 126 9.67 23.41 -7.72
N PHE A 127 9.41 24.58 -7.14
CA PHE A 127 10.08 24.98 -5.92
C PHE A 127 9.79 24.01 -4.78
N SER A 128 10.85 23.66 -4.04
CA SER A 128 10.79 22.66 -2.99
C SER A 128 11.50 23.11 -1.72
N ASN A 129 10.71 23.44 -0.69
CA ASN A 129 11.21 23.79 0.65
C ASN A 129 12.00 22.68 1.34
N PHE A 130 11.84 21.41 0.96
CA PHE A 130 12.57 20.29 1.58
C PHE A 130 14.09 20.44 1.52
N PHE A 131 14.61 21.08 0.47
CA PHE A 131 16.04 21.29 0.26
C PHE A 131 16.60 22.53 0.97
N PHE A 132 15.75 23.25 1.72
CA PHE A 132 16.15 24.38 2.55
C PHE A 132 16.33 23.94 4.00
N LEU A 133 17.57 24.00 4.51
CA LEU A 133 17.94 23.59 5.88
C LEU A 133 17.60 22.11 6.14
N THR A 134 17.82 21.25 5.14
CA THR A 134 17.52 19.82 5.23
C THR A 134 18.30 19.16 6.36
N PRO A 135 17.65 18.33 7.21
CA PRO A 135 18.36 17.57 8.24
C PRO A 135 19.41 16.62 7.64
N PRO A 136 20.61 16.50 8.25
CA PRO A 136 21.68 15.65 7.75
C PRO A 136 21.27 14.19 7.53
N GLU A 137 20.43 13.63 8.41
CA GLU A 137 19.94 12.25 8.34
C GLU A 137 19.04 12.01 7.13
N SER A 138 18.44 13.08 6.60
CA SER A 138 17.61 13.06 5.38
C SER A 138 18.44 13.34 4.13
N PHE A 139 19.43 14.22 4.23
CA PHE A 139 20.29 14.66 3.14
C PHE A 139 21.28 13.58 2.68
N ILE A 140 21.82 12.79 3.63
CA ILE A 140 22.78 11.73 3.32
C ILE A 140 22.22 10.59 2.44
N TYR A 141 20.89 10.50 2.28
CA TYR A 141 20.28 9.50 1.40
C TYR A 141 20.59 9.70 -0.08
N ASP A 142 20.85 10.94 -0.48
CA ASP A 142 21.08 11.31 -1.88
C ASP A 142 22.28 12.23 -2.10
N HIS A 143 22.96 12.69 -1.05
CA HIS A 143 24.15 13.53 -1.14
C HIS A 143 25.25 13.06 -0.19
N PHE A 144 26.44 12.78 -0.73
CA PHE A 144 27.63 12.40 0.03
C PHE A 144 28.76 13.40 -0.27
N PRO A 145 29.19 14.22 0.72
CA PRO A 145 30.30 15.15 0.57
C PRO A 145 31.61 14.47 0.18
N TYR A 146 32.30 15.03 -0.82
CA TYR A 146 33.65 14.66 -1.19
C TYR A 146 34.37 15.87 -1.80
N LEU A 147 35.02 16.61 -0.92
CA LEU A 147 35.80 17.82 -1.20
C LEU A 147 37.25 17.46 -1.50
N ASN A 148 37.88 18.21 -2.40
CA ASN A 148 39.32 18.16 -2.66
C ASN A 148 39.91 16.77 -2.98
N ASN A 149 39.06 15.82 -3.37
CA ASN A 149 39.40 14.40 -3.48
C ASN A 149 40.00 13.80 -2.19
N ASN A 150 39.62 14.32 -1.02
CA ASN A 150 40.13 13.90 0.28
C ASN A 150 38.97 13.61 1.25
N ILE A 151 38.92 12.39 1.78
CA ILE A 151 37.87 11.98 2.71
C ILE A 151 38.01 12.63 4.09
N GLU A 152 39.24 12.87 4.56
CA GLU A 152 39.47 13.47 5.88
C GLU A 152 38.93 14.90 5.93
N ASP A 153 39.12 15.65 4.85
CA ASP A 153 38.59 17.01 4.69
C ASP A 153 37.06 17.03 4.49
N SER A 154 36.46 15.88 4.17
CA SER A 154 35.05 15.78 3.77
C SER A 154 34.15 15.24 4.88
N LYS A 155 34.70 14.46 5.82
CA LYS A 155 33.94 13.68 6.80
C LYS A 155 33.04 14.55 7.67
N GLU A 156 33.54 15.69 8.14
CA GLU A 156 32.79 16.63 8.96
C GLU A 156 31.58 17.24 8.21
N TRP A 157 31.67 17.37 6.89
CA TRP A 157 30.65 18.00 6.04
C TRP A 157 29.45 17.09 5.76
N GLN A 158 29.45 15.85 6.28
CA GLN A 158 28.23 15.05 6.36
C GLN A 158 27.24 15.64 7.37
N LEU A 159 27.73 16.42 8.33
CA LEU A 159 26.95 17.03 9.44
C LEU A 159 26.19 15.99 10.29
N LEU A 160 26.52 14.71 10.16
CA LEU A 160 25.98 13.61 10.95
C LEU A 160 26.79 13.48 12.25
N GLU A 161 26.10 13.13 13.33
CA GLU A 161 26.75 12.72 14.59
C GLU A 161 27.69 11.53 14.37
N ASN A 162 27.26 10.58 13.54
CA ASN A 162 28.04 9.41 13.13
C ASN A 162 28.19 9.39 11.59
N PRO A 163 29.28 9.96 11.03
CA PRO A 163 29.53 9.96 9.61
C PRO A 163 29.64 8.54 9.03
N ILE A 164 29.07 8.33 7.85
CA ILE A 164 29.07 7.04 7.17
C ILE A 164 30.19 6.96 6.11
N THR A 165 30.52 5.74 5.70
CA THR A 165 31.51 5.51 4.64
C THR A 165 30.87 5.60 3.24
N ILE A 166 31.66 5.84 2.19
CA ILE A 166 31.18 5.78 0.81
C ILE A 166 30.56 4.42 0.46
N LYS A 167 31.08 3.33 1.03
CA LYS A 167 30.57 1.96 0.83
C LYS A 167 29.17 1.81 1.43
N GLU A 168 28.95 2.38 2.61
CA GLU A 168 27.63 2.40 3.24
C GLU A 168 26.66 3.28 2.43
N TYR A 169 27.06 4.51 2.10
CA TYR A 169 26.28 5.43 1.27
C TYR A 169 25.86 4.79 -0.06
N SER A 170 26.81 4.19 -0.78
CA SER A 170 26.56 3.53 -2.06
C SER A 170 25.47 2.46 -1.94
N ARG A 171 25.50 1.64 -0.88
CA ARG A 171 24.55 0.53 -0.69
C ARG A 171 23.22 0.94 -0.09
N ARG A 172 23.16 2.10 0.59
CA ARG A 172 21.97 2.57 1.30
C ARG A 172 20.81 2.77 0.33
N LEU A 173 19.63 2.32 0.74
CA LEU A 173 18.38 2.54 0.01
C LEU A 173 18.20 4.04 -0.22
N LYS A 174 17.68 4.42 -1.40
CA LYS A 174 17.27 5.79 -1.69
C LYS A 174 15.74 5.91 -1.60
N PRO A 175 15.18 6.42 -0.50
CA PRO A 175 13.77 6.79 -0.43
C PRO A 175 13.49 7.94 -1.39
N SER A 176 12.25 8.05 -1.87
CA SER A 176 11.85 9.24 -2.61
C SER A 176 11.92 10.48 -1.72
N LYS A 177 12.01 11.65 -2.35
CA LYS A 177 11.90 12.94 -1.66
C LYS A 177 10.62 13.02 -0.83
N GLN A 178 9.48 12.69 -1.43
CA GLN A 178 8.17 12.74 -0.76
C GLN A 178 8.09 11.77 0.43
N ALA A 179 8.67 10.57 0.31
CA ALA A 179 8.71 9.62 1.42
C ALA A 179 9.49 10.18 2.63
N ARG A 180 10.59 10.90 2.39
CA ARG A 180 11.34 11.60 3.46
C ARG A 180 10.55 12.77 4.03
N GLU A 181 9.90 13.59 3.19
CA GLU A 181 9.03 14.70 3.61
C GLU A 181 7.89 14.21 4.52
N TYR A 182 7.28 13.07 4.19
CA TYR A 182 6.20 12.48 4.98
C TYR A 182 6.66 11.63 6.17
N GLY A 183 7.98 11.54 6.41
CA GLY A 183 8.54 10.86 7.58
C GLY A 183 8.45 9.33 7.52
N VAL A 184 8.50 8.75 6.32
CA VAL A 184 8.57 7.30 6.12
C VAL A 184 9.95 6.79 6.56
N LYS A 185 9.95 5.72 7.34
CA LYS A 185 11.11 5.04 7.92
C LYS A 185 11.17 3.59 7.42
N PHE A 186 12.38 3.07 7.29
CA PHE A 186 12.67 1.72 6.82
C PHE A 186 13.31 0.94 7.96
N THR A 187 12.54 0.09 8.63
CA THR A 187 12.97 -0.54 9.90
C THR A 187 13.61 -1.92 9.70
N SER A 188 13.35 -2.58 8.57
CA SER A 188 13.87 -3.92 8.30
C SER A 188 15.11 -3.96 7.39
N HIS A 189 15.13 -3.15 6.32
CA HIS A 189 16.07 -3.30 5.20
C HIS A 189 16.55 -1.90 4.75
N PRO A 190 17.67 -1.39 5.32
CA PRO A 190 18.17 -0.05 5.04
C PRO A 190 19.00 0.03 3.74
N TYR A 191 19.31 -1.11 3.11
CA TYR A 191 20.09 -1.20 1.88
C TYR A 191 19.20 -1.44 0.67
N GLU A 192 19.64 -0.94 -0.49
CA GLU A 192 18.89 -0.99 -1.74
C GLU A 192 18.75 -2.42 -2.30
N THR A 193 19.79 -3.23 -2.13
CA THR A 193 19.78 -4.65 -2.52
C THR A 193 19.42 -5.52 -1.32
N ILE A 194 18.42 -6.39 -1.50
CA ILE A 194 18.01 -7.42 -0.55
C ILE A 194 18.44 -8.77 -1.11
N ILE A 195 19.23 -9.50 -0.34
CA ILE A 195 19.65 -10.86 -0.67
C ILE A 195 18.68 -11.84 -0.02
N VAL A 196 17.92 -12.57 -0.82
CA VAL A 196 16.96 -13.58 -0.34
C VAL A 196 17.62 -14.95 -0.44
N ASN A 197 18.31 -15.32 0.64
CA ASN A 197 18.92 -16.65 0.81
C ASN A 197 17.99 -17.66 1.49
N ASN A 198 16.95 -17.17 2.17
CA ASN A 198 15.86 -17.94 2.75
C ASN A 198 14.55 -17.19 2.44
N SER A 199 13.53 -17.91 1.98
CA SER A 199 12.20 -17.37 1.70
C SER A 199 11.22 -17.88 2.76
N PRO A 200 10.31 -17.04 3.30
CA PRO A 200 10.02 -15.65 2.89
C PRO A 200 10.97 -14.58 3.47
N CYS A 201 11.03 -13.42 2.80
CA CYS A 201 11.71 -12.21 3.29
C CYS A 201 10.67 -11.10 3.53
N THR A 202 10.73 -10.39 4.66
CA THR A 202 9.74 -9.35 5.00
C THR A 202 10.37 -7.96 5.13
N ILE A 203 9.83 -7.00 4.40
CA ILE A 203 10.19 -5.58 4.43
C ILE A 203 9.15 -4.82 5.24
N ILE A 204 9.59 -3.97 6.16
CA ILE A 204 8.73 -3.17 7.02
C ILE A 204 9.04 -1.69 6.76
N VAL A 205 7.99 -0.95 6.40
CA VAL A 205 8.01 0.51 6.29
C VAL A 205 7.01 1.10 7.27
N GLU A 206 7.43 2.16 7.94
CA GLU A 206 6.63 2.83 8.96
C GLU A 206 6.59 4.32 8.68
N THR A 207 5.58 5.00 9.19
CA THR A 207 5.49 6.46 9.12
C THR A 207 5.42 7.05 10.51
N THR A 208 6.23 8.08 10.73
CA THR A 208 6.26 8.87 11.97
C THR A 208 5.42 10.14 11.88
N GLY A 209 5.04 10.54 10.66
CA GLY A 209 4.22 11.72 10.39
C GLY A 209 2.79 11.32 10.03
N TYR A 210 2.50 11.34 8.72
CA TYR A 210 1.16 11.13 8.18
C TYR A 210 0.86 9.63 8.00
N PRO A 211 -0.35 9.16 8.34
CA PRO A 211 -0.72 7.77 8.14
C PRO A 211 -0.81 7.41 6.65
N PHE A 212 -0.56 6.15 6.34
CA PHE A 212 -0.84 5.58 5.03
C PHE A 212 -2.36 5.47 4.82
N GLN A 213 -2.89 6.18 3.82
CA GLN A 213 -4.28 6.03 3.38
C GLN A 213 -4.45 4.80 2.48
N ASN A 214 -3.38 4.45 1.76
CA ASN A 214 -3.30 3.28 0.90
C ASN A 214 -1.83 2.87 0.68
N CYS A 215 -1.58 1.59 0.44
CA CYS A 215 -0.26 1.07 0.09
C CYS A 215 -0.37 0.02 -1.02
N TRP A 216 0.61 -0.01 -1.91
CA TRP A 216 0.73 -1.06 -2.94
C TRP A 216 2.18 -1.27 -3.33
N TYR A 217 2.43 -2.41 -3.98
CA TYR A 217 3.75 -2.74 -4.51
C TYR A 217 3.68 -3.09 -6.00
N ASN A 218 4.83 -3.00 -6.65
CA ASN A 218 5.07 -3.58 -7.96
C ASN A 218 6.32 -4.46 -7.85
N LEU A 219 6.14 -5.76 -8.00
CA LEU A 219 7.23 -6.74 -8.09
C LEU A 219 7.37 -7.14 -9.56
N ASN A 220 8.55 -6.97 -10.13
CA ASN A 220 8.84 -7.40 -11.50
C ASN A 220 10.07 -8.29 -11.51
N ASP A 221 10.11 -9.27 -12.41
CA ASP A 221 11.35 -10.04 -12.69
C ASP A 221 12.38 -9.19 -13.45
N ASP A 222 13.53 -9.79 -13.74
CA ASP A 222 14.65 -9.12 -14.44
C ASP A 222 14.29 -8.65 -15.87
N ASN A 223 13.28 -9.27 -16.49
CA ASN A 223 12.76 -8.88 -17.80
C ASN A 223 11.70 -7.78 -17.70
N GLY A 224 11.33 -7.36 -16.49
CA GLY A 224 10.27 -6.38 -16.26
C GLY A 224 8.86 -6.97 -16.25
N THR A 225 8.71 -8.29 -16.25
CA THR A 225 7.40 -8.97 -16.16
C THR A 225 6.85 -8.85 -14.75
N ALA A 226 5.61 -8.39 -14.62
CA ALA A 226 4.96 -8.24 -13.32
C ALA A 226 4.68 -9.60 -12.66
N ILE A 227 5.09 -9.74 -11.41
CA ILE A 227 4.88 -10.92 -10.57
C ILE A 227 3.89 -10.56 -9.46
N THR A 228 2.62 -10.92 -9.65
CA THR A 228 1.53 -10.54 -8.73
C THR A 228 1.29 -11.54 -7.60
N THR A 229 1.84 -12.74 -7.70
CA THR A 229 1.63 -13.86 -6.76
C THR A 229 2.84 -14.15 -5.86
N GLY A 230 3.98 -13.49 -6.12
CA GLY A 230 5.26 -13.68 -5.43
C GLY A 230 5.49 -12.77 -4.23
N ALA A 231 4.48 -11.99 -3.83
CA ALA A 231 4.52 -11.17 -2.63
C ALA A 231 3.11 -10.89 -2.11
N ILE A 232 3.04 -10.43 -0.87
CA ILE A 232 1.86 -9.80 -0.28
C ILE A 232 2.28 -8.56 0.49
N MET A 233 1.32 -7.67 0.70
CA MET A 233 1.49 -6.49 1.54
C MET A 233 0.39 -6.47 2.59
N VAL A 234 0.72 -6.19 3.85
CA VAL A 234 -0.21 -6.16 4.98
C VAL A 234 -0.09 -4.83 5.71
N CYS A 235 -1.22 -4.19 6.00
CA CYS A 235 -1.27 -2.97 6.80
C CYS A 235 -2.34 -3.11 7.90
N GLU A 236 -1.90 -3.18 9.15
CA GLU A 236 -2.77 -3.44 10.32
C GLU A 236 -3.29 -2.16 10.96
N ASN A 237 -2.50 -1.08 10.96
CA ASN A 237 -2.75 0.08 11.80
C ASN A 237 -2.45 1.44 11.14
N ASN A 238 -2.53 1.53 9.81
CA ASN A 238 -2.24 2.71 8.96
C ASN A 238 -0.88 3.42 9.16
N LYS A 239 -0.05 2.97 10.11
CA LYS A 239 1.28 3.51 10.38
C LYS A 239 2.41 2.57 9.99
N SER A 240 2.13 1.29 9.85
CA SER A 240 3.10 0.26 9.49
C SER A 240 2.56 -0.59 8.34
N CYS A 241 3.41 -0.84 7.35
CA CYS A 241 3.10 -1.67 6.20
C CYS A 241 4.21 -2.71 6.02
N LYS A 242 3.83 -3.98 5.97
CA LYS A 242 4.73 -5.14 5.87
C LYS A 242 4.57 -5.79 4.51
N THR A 243 5.64 -5.85 3.72
CA THR A 243 5.68 -6.54 2.43
C THR A 243 6.45 -7.85 2.58
N THR A 244 5.79 -8.98 2.44
CA THR A 244 6.41 -10.31 2.50
C THR A 244 6.61 -10.85 1.09
N LEU A 245 7.88 -11.05 0.73
CA LEU A 245 8.33 -11.57 -0.56
C LEU A 245 8.51 -13.10 -0.48
N ARG A 246 7.95 -13.79 -1.48
CA ARG A 246 8.16 -15.21 -1.79
C ARG A 246 8.36 -15.34 -3.30
N PRO A 247 9.53 -14.94 -3.84
CA PRO A 247 9.76 -15.01 -5.28
C PRO A 247 9.53 -16.45 -5.81
N PRO A 248 8.86 -16.63 -6.96
CA PRO A 248 8.50 -17.96 -7.47
C PRO A 248 9.70 -18.77 -7.99
N GLN A 249 10.77 -18.08 -8.39
CA GLN A 249 12.00 -18.69 -8.91
C GLN A 249 13.24 -17.94 -8.42
N LYS A 250 14.39 -18.59 -8.50
CA LYS A 250 15.68 -17.91 -8.29
C LYS A 250 15.89 -16.88 -9.39
N GLY A 251 16.58 -15.78 -9.07
CA GLY A 251 16.86 -14.72 -10.02
C GLY A 251 16.75 -13.34 -9.41
N LYS A 252 16.82 -12.33 -10.27
CA LYS A 252 16.73 -10.93 -9.89
C LYS A 252 15.31 -10.41 -10.05
N TYR A 253 14.92 -9.56 -9.12
CA TYR A 253 13.65 -8.86 -9.15
C TYR A 253 13.82 -7.41 -8.76
N THR A 254 12.84 -6.61 -9.17
CA THR A 254 12.67 -5.23 -8.74
C THR A 254 11.40 -5.15 -7.90
N LEU A 255 11.49 -4.57 -6.70
CA LEU A 255 10.32 -4.25 -5.87
C LEU A 255 10.20 -2.74 -5.68
N ALA A 256 9.15 -2.14 -6.25
CA ALA A 256 8.77 -0.76 -5.94
C ALA A 256 7.66 -0.74 -4.89
N LEU A 257 7.85 0.05 -3.82
CA LEU A 257 6.85 0.30 -2.80
C LEU A 257 6.25 1.69 -3.02
N ASN A 258 4.94 1.82 -2.86
CA ASN A 258 4.21 3.06 -3.08
C ASN A 258 3.08 3.21 -2.05
N ALA A 259 2.65 4.44 -1.82
CA ALA A 259 1.55 4.74 -0.92
C ALA A 259 0.78 5.99 -1.34
N THR A 260 -0.43 6.12 -0.80
CA THR A 260 -1.17 7.38 -0.74
C THR A 260 -1.01 7.94 0.66
N ILE A 261 -0.45 9.15 0.77
CA ILE A 261 -0.25 9.87 2.03
C ILE A 261 -0.68 11.30 1.80
N ASN A 262 -1.54 11.82 2.68
CA ASN A 262 -2.08 13.18 2.58
C ASN A 262 -2.65 13.47 1.17
N ASP A 263 -3.50 12.55 0.70
CA ASP A 263 -4.18 12.55 -0.61
C ASP A 263 -3.25 12.56 -1.83
N THR A 264 -1.96 12.29 -1.61
CA THR A 264 -0.94 12.28 -2.66
C THR A 264 -0.42 10.87 -2.86
N ASN A 265 -0.46 10.37 -4.10
CA ASN A 265 0.24 9.14 -4.47
C ASN A 265 1.74 9.41 -4.56
N ILE A 266 2.52 8.64 -3.81
CA ILE A 266 3.98 8.75 -3.77
C ILE A 266 4.62 7.39 -4.05
N SER A 267 5.79 7.43 -4.70
CA SER A 267 6.72 6.31 -4.61
C SER A 267 7.43 6.37 -3.26
N ILE A 268 7.53 5.26 -2.54
CA ILE A 268 8.26 5.20 -1.27
C ILE A 268 9.76 4.96 -1.56
N ALA A 269 10.05 3.81 -2.17
CA ALA A 269 11.41 3.39 -2.51
C ALA A 269 11.36 2.23 -3.52
N LYS A 270 12.52 1.93 -4.11
CA LYS A 270 12.71 0.80 -5.02
C LYS A 270 13.86 -0.05 -4.51
N TYR A 271 13.63 -1.36 -4.41
CA TYR A 271 14.62 -2.35 -4.01
C TYR A 271 14.99 -3.23 -5.21
N ILE A 272 16.24 -3.71 -5.20
CA ILE A 272 16.68 -4.84 -6.01
C ILE A 272 16.66 -6.08 -5.12
N ILE A 273 16.06 -7.15 -5.59
CA ILE A 273 15.99 -8.42 -4.88
C ILE A 273 16.85 -9.43 -5.63
N ASP A 274 17.91 -9.90 -4.99
CA ASP A 274 18.73 -11.01 -5.48
C ASP A 274 18.29 -12.29 -4.76
N CYS A 275 17.49 -13.11 -5.44
CA CYS A 275 16.90 -14.32 -4.88
C CYS A 275 17.71 -15.57 -5.22
N PHE A 276 18.30 -16.20 -4.20
CA PHE A 276 19.10 -17.42 -4.33
C PHE A 276 18.37 -18.67 -3.83
N ALA A 277 17.28 -18.51 -3.07
CA ALA A 277 16.46 -19.61 -2.56
C ALA A 277 14.96 -19.31 -2.67
N VAL A 278 14.20 -20.34 -3.03
CA VAL A 278 12.74 -20.32 -3.12
C VAL A 278 12.18 -21.21 -2.03
N GLU A 279 10.99 -20.87 -1.54
CA GLU A 279 10.30 -21.67 -0.53
C GLU A 279 9.98 -23.10 -1.04
N PRO A 280 10.20 -24.15 -0.22
CA PRO A 280 9.75 -25.50 -0.55
C PRO A 280 8.22 -25.54 -0.72
N ASN A 281 7.74 -26.29 -1.71
CA ASN A 281 6.30 -26.40 -2.01
C ASN A 281 5.61 -25.04 -2.22
N TRP A 282 6.33 -24.10 -2.85
CA TRP A 282 5.83 -22.76 -3.13
C TRP A 282 4.41 -22.80 -3.72
N LYS A 283 3.53 -21.99 -3.13
CA LYS A 283 2.14 -21.81 -3.59
C LYS A 283 1.92 -20.32 -3.86
N PRO A 284 1.29 -19.98 -4.99
CA PRO A 284 1.02 -18.59 -5.34
C PRO A 284 0.11 -17.95 -4.29
N PHE A 285 0.36 -16.69 -3.99
CA PHE A 285 -0.65 -15.86 -3.35
C PHE A 285 -1.72 -15.46 -4.36
N PRO A 286 -2.96 -15.18 -3.92
CA PRO A 286 -3.99 -14.61 -4.78
C PRO A 286 -3.52 -13.25 -5.28
N ASN A 287 -3.83 -12.94 -6.55
CA ASN A 287 -3.41 -11.68 -7.17
C ASN A 287 -4.00 -10.50 -6.38
N ASN A 288 -3.13 -9.76 -5.70
CA ASN A 288 -3.48 -8.53 -4.98
C ASN A 288 -2.22 -7.71 -4.72
N THR A 289 -1.99 -6.69 -5.55
CA THR A 289 -0.84 -5.78 -5.40
C THR A 289 -1.06 -4.69 -4.35
N ARG A 290 -2.31 -4.55 -3.85
CA ARG A 290 -2.66 -3.66 -2.75
C ARG A 290 -2.55 -4.38 -1.41
N TYR A 291 -2.50 -3.62 -0.32
CA TYR A 291 -2.40 -4.24 1.00
C TYR A 291 -3.66 -5.03 1.42
N TYR A 292 -3.44 -6.11 2.16
CA TYR A 292 -4.41 -6.84 2.97
C TYR A 292 -4.56 -6.14 4.33
N GLY A 293 -5.80 -5.96 4.78
CA GLY A 293 -6.13 -5.10 5.90
C GLY A 293 -7.31 -4.16 5.60
N PRO A 294 -7.83 -3.48 6.62
CA PRO A 294 -8.95 -2.54 6.52
C PRO A 294 -8.55 -1.28 5.76
N LYS A 295 -9.48 -0.66 5.04
CA LYS A 295 -9.30 0.70 4.49
C LYS A 295 -9.25 1.74 5.61
N HIS A 296 -8.65 2.90 5.32
CA HIS A 296 -8.43 3.94 6.31
C HIS A 296 -9.73 4.47 6.93
N ASP A 297 -10.84 4.36 6.20
CA ASP A 297 -12.21 4.75 6.55
C ASP A 297 -13.06 3.55 7.04
N PHE A 298 -12.46 2.42 7.39
CA PHE A 298 -13.18 1.20 7.81
C PHE A 298 -14.08 1.42 9.03
N ILE A 299 -13.63 2.23 10.00
CA ILE A 299 -14.43 2.56 11.19
C ILE A 299 -15.57 3.50 10.83
N ASP A 300 -15.32 4.49 9.96
CA ASP A 300 -16.32 5.46 9.50
C ASP A 300 -17.45 4.77 8.71
N ARG A 301 -17.16 3.61 8.11
CA ARG A 301 -18.15 2.74 7.44
C ARG A 301 -18.97 1.86 8.39
N GLY A 302 -18.78 2.00 9.71
CA GLY A 302 -19.58 1.32 10.73
C GLY A 302 -19.00 0.01 11.28
N PHE A 303 -17.75 -0.34 10.98
CA PHE A 303 -17.14 -1.56 11.49
C PHE A 303 -16.33 -1.32 12.78
N GLU A 304 -16.29 -2.31 13.67
CA GLU A 304 -15.47 -2.24 14.88
C GLU A 304 -14.01 -2.59 14.61
N ARG A 305 -13.11 -1.84 15.27
CA ARG A 305 -11.65 -2.05 15.18
C ARG A 305 -11.20 -3.41 15.73
N SER A 306 -11.91 -3.97 16.71
CA SER A 306 -11.54 -5.23 17.36
C SER A 306 -11.56 -6.45 16.42
N CYS A 307 -12.21 -6.33 15.26
CA CYS A 307 -12.35 -7.42 14.29
C CYS A 307 -11.26 -7.40 13.20
N ILE A 308 -10.28 -6.51 13.30
CA ILE A 308 -9.23 -6.39 12.28
C ILE A 308 -8.20 -7.51 12.48
N ASN A 309 -8.19 -8.44 11.53
CA ASN A 309 -7.10 -9.38 11.34
C ASN A 309 -6.87 -9.62 9.82
N PRO A 310 -5.76 -9.17 9.24
CA PRO A 310 -5.54 -9.28 7.80
C PRO A 310 -5.27 -10.73 7.33
N PHE A 311 -5.01 -11.67 8.24
CA PHE A 311 -4.60 -13.05 7.91
C PHE A 311 -5.31 -14.12 8.77
N TYR A 312 -5.87 -15.13 8.12
CA TYR A 312 -6.47 -16.28 8.80
C TYR A 312 -5.87 -17.59 8.30
N GLU A 313 -5.50 -18.48 9.21
CA GLU A 313 -5.16 -19.87 8.91
C GLU A 313 -6.33 -20.79 9.22
N CYS A 314 -6.74 -21.62 8.25
CA CYS A 314 -7.86 -22.54 8.35
C CYS A 314 -7.37 -23.99 8.32
N LYS A 315 -7.77 -24.80 9.31
CA LYS A 315 -7.30 -26.19 9.49
C LYS A 315 -8.30 -27.26 9.06
N ASN A 316 -9.51 -26.87 8.65
CA ASN A 316 -10.61 -27.79 8.35
C ASN A 316 -11.39 -27.39 7.08
N GLY A 317 -10.82 -26.52 6.25
CA GLY A 317 -11.48 -26.03 5.04
C GLY A 317 -12.69 -25.14 5.30
N LYS A 318 -12.84 -24.57 6.50
CA LYS A 318 -13.92 -23.62 6.83
C LYS A 318 -13.37 -22.36 7.49
N LEU A 319 -13.96 -21.22 7.13
CA LEU A 319 -13.77 -19.94 7.82
C LEU A 319 -15.14 -19.44 8.27
N ASP A 320 -15.22 -19.01 9.53
CA ASP A 320 -16.37 -18.30 10.10
C ASP A 320 -15.82 -16.97 10.62
N LEU A 321 -16.04 -15.90 9.85
CA LEU A 321 -15.50 -14.57 10.10
C LEU A 321 -16.61 -13.67 10.65
N LEU A 322 -16.52 -13.36 11.94
CA LEU A 322 -17.43 -12.45 12.62
C LEU A 322 -16.85 -11.03 12.64
N LEU A 323 -17.50 -10.11 11.92
CA LEU A 323 -17.21 -8.68 11.95
C LEU A 323 -18.26 -7.98 12.79
N LYS A 324 -17.86 -7.44 13.95
CA LYS A 324 -18.73 -6.57 14.75
C LYS A 324 -18.88 -5.21 14.09
N THR A 325 -20.05 -4.61 14.26
CA THR A 325 -20.43 -3.36 13.61
C THR A 325 -21.08 -2.41 14.60
N ILE A 326 -20.70 -1.13 14.53
CA ILE A 326 -21.29 0.00 15.26
C ILE A 326 -22.62 0.41 14.60
N SER A 327 -22.60 0.49 13.27
CA SER A 327 -23.78 0.62 12.41
C SER A 327 -23.67 -0.48 11.36
N THR A 328 -24.76 -1.10 10.96
CA THR A 328 -24.67 -2.28 10.10
C THR A 328 -24.72 -1.91 8.61
N PRO A 329 -23.58 -1.78 7.91
CA PRO A 329 -23.59 -1.38 6.51
C PRO A 329 -24.24 -2.43 5.62
N ASP A 330 -24.66 -2.02 4.42
CA ASP A 330 -24.90 -2.97 3.34
C ASP A 330 -23.56 -3.38 2.72
N VAL A 331 -23.37 -4.69 2.56
CA VAL A 331 -22.08 -5.27 2.18
C VAL A 331 -22.21 -6.24 1.03
N LEU A 332 -21.16 -6.29 0.21
CA LEU A 332 -20.92 -7.31 -0.80
C LEU A 332 -19.60 -8.00 -0.45
N VAL A 333 -19.59 -9.33 -0.46
CA VAL A 333 -18.38 -10.11 -0.19
C VAL A 333 -18.04 -10.97 -1.40
N GLN A 334 -16.76 -11.00 -1.74
CA GLN A 334 -16.21 -11.84 -2.79
C GLN A 334 -15.11 -12.73 -2.21
N LEU A 335 -15.06 -13.98 -2.67
CA LEU A 335 -14.03 -14.94 -2.29
C LEU A 335 -13.39 -15.48 -3.57
N HIS A 336 -12.07 -15.42 -3.65
CA HIS A 336 -11.31 -15.97 -4.75
C HIS A 336 -10.20 -16.88 -4.23
N ASP A 337 -9.84 -17.91 -4.99
CA ASP A 337 -8.64 -18.71 -4.73
C ASP A 337 -7.37 -18.02 -5.27
N ALA A 338 -6.23 -18.71 -5.17
CA ALA A 338 -4.95 -18.19 -5.64
C ALA A 338 -4.89 -17.92 -7.16
N GLU A 339 -5.68 -18.66 -7.94
CA GLU A 339 -5.80 -18.51 -9.40
C GLU A 339 -6.82 -17.43 -9.78
N ASN A 340 -7.41 -16.74 -8.78
CA ASN A 340 -8.49 -15.77 -8.92
C ASN A 340 -9.80 -16.34 -9.45
N VAL A 341 -10.05 -17.64 -9.25
CA VAL A 341 -11.35 -18.24 -9.55
C VAL A 341 -12.35 -17.82 -8.48
N ASP A 342 -13.49 -17.26 -8.91
CA ASP A 342 -14.59 -16.86 -8.03
C ASP A 342 -15.23 -18.07 -7.33
N GLN A 343 -15.28 -18.00 -6.00
CA GLN A 343 -15.83 -19.02 -5.11
C GLN A 343 -17.19 -18.60 -4.53
N LYS A 344 -17.98 -17.78 -5.23
CA LYS A 344 -19.31 -17.30 -4.79
C LYS A 344 -20.28 -18.37 -4.29
N ASP A 345 -20.15 -19.61 -4.78
CA ASP A 345 -20.99 -20.73 -4.36
C ASP A 345 -20.60 -21.32 -3.00
N TYR A 346 -19.44 -20.93 -2.47
CA TYR A 346 -18.82 -21.44 -1.25
C TYR A 346 -18.69 -20.38 -0.17
N ILE A 347 -19.46 -19.29 -0.29
CA ILE A 347 -19.55 -18.23 0.71
C ILE A 347 -21.03 -17.89 0.98
N ILE A 348 -21.34 -17.60 2.24
CA ILE A 348 -22.63 -17.05 2.66
C ILE A 348 -22.37 -15.90 3.63
N VAL A 349 -23.16 -14.83 3.49
CA VAL A 349 -23.06 -13.63 4.32
C VAL A 349 -24.36 -13.47 5.08
N GLU A 350 -24.26 -13.43 6.40
CA GLU A 350 -25.38 -13.29 7.33
C GLU A 350 -25.18 -12.02 8.14
N LYS A 351 -26.25 -11.28 8.39
CA LYS A 351 -26.20 -9.96 9.03
C LYS A 351 -27.24 -9.88 10.14
N ASN A 352 -26.86 -9.30 11.27
CA ASN A 352 -27.78 -8.85 12.31
C ASN A 352 -27.48 -7.39 12.68
N ASP A 353 -28.06 -6.90 13.77
CA ASP A 353 -27.96 -5.50 14.20
C ASP A 353 -26.60 -5.07 14.74
N SER A 354 -25.72 -6.01 15.07
CA SER A 354 -24.41 -5.72 15.67
C SER A 354 -23.24 -6.42 14.99
N SER A 355 -23.51 -7.22 13.95
CA SER A 355 -22.47 -8.00 13.29
C SER A 355 -22.84 -8.47 11.88
N ILE A 356 -21.79 -8.76 11.12
CA ILE A 356 -21.81 -9.45 9.85
C ILE A 356 -20.99 -10.73 10.04
N ASN A 357 -21.61 -11.88 9.83
CA ASN A 357 -20.93 -13.17 9.80
C ASN A 357 -20.73 -13.61 8.34
N ILE A 358 -19.49 -13.94 8.00
CA ILE A 358 -19.11 -14.47 6.70
C ILE A 358 -18.63 -15.91 6.89
N LYS A 359 -19.40 -16.87 6.39
CA LYS A 359 -19.03 -18.29 6.40
C LYS A 359 -18.54 -18.70 5.03
N SER A 360 -17.38 -19.32 4.95
CA SER A 360 -16.86 -19.87 3.69
C SER A 360 -16.36 -21.29 3.80
N ARG A 361 -16.45 -22.02 2.68
CA ARG A 361 -15.89 -23.36 2.47
C ARG A 361 -14.70 -23.25 1.52
N LEU A 362 -13.53 -23.62 2.00
CA LEU A 362 -12.26 -23.54 1.28
C LEU A 362 -11.93 -24.96 0.78
N LEU A 363 -12.27 -25.24 -0.48
CA LEU A 363 -12.28 -26.62 -1.00
C LEU A 363 -10.88 -27.24 -1.02
N ASN A 364 -9.92 -26.48 -1.53
CA ASN A 364 -8.56 -26.93 -1.77
C ASN A 364 -7.60 -26.29 -0.78
N LYS A 365 -6.48 -26.96 -0.51
CA LYS A 365 -5.35 -26.36 0.21
C LYS A 365 -4.76 -25.20 -0.61
N GLY A 366 -4.33 -24.14 0.07
CA GLY A 366 -3.71 -22.99 -0.56
C GLY A 366 -4.25 -21.67 -0.03
N TYR A 367 -3.90 -20.59 -0.73
CA TYR A 367 -4.30 -19.25 -0.34
C TYR A 367 -5.60 -18.83 -1.01
N TYR A 368 -6.39 -18.05 -0.29
CA TYR A 368 -7.62 -17.41 -0.75
C TYR A 368 -7.60 -15.94 -0.37
N LYS A 369 -8.36 -15.14 -1.12
CA LYS A 369 -8.55 -13.72 -0.90
C LYS A 369 -10.04 -13.46 -0.72
N LEU A 370 -10.39 -12.93 0.44
CA LEU A 370 -11.73 -12.45 0.74
C LEU A 370 -11.74 -10.92 0.66
N GLN A 371 -12.68 -10.37 -0.08
CA GLN A 371 -12.86 -8.92 -0.23
C GLN A 371 -14.26 -8.53 0.23
N LEU A 372 -14.31 -7.64 1.21
CA LEU A 372 -15.52 -7.03 1.73
C LEU A 372 -15.64 -5.62 1.15
N PHE A 373 -16.73 -5.38 0.44
CA PHE A 373 -17.13 -4.08 -0.04
C PHE A 373 -18.29 -3.58 0.81
N SER A 374 -18.29 -2.29 1.13
CA SER A 374 -19.38 -1.62 1.83
C SER A 374 -20.00 -0.56 0.93
N LYS A 375 -21.31 -0.42 1.01
CA LYS A 375 -22.06 0.56 0.23
C LYS A 375 -21.81 1.95 0.81
N VAL A 376 -21.26 2.83 -0.02
CA VAL A 376 -21.10 4.26 0.25
C VAL A 376 -21.87 4.98 -0.85
N ASP A 377 -22.82 5.82 -0.44
CA ASP A 377 -23.83 6.42 -1.33
C ASP A 377 -24.59 5.34 -2.14
N GLN A 378 -24.38 5.30 -3.46
CA GLN A 378 -25.00 4.35 -4.38
C GLN A 378 -24.05 3.27 -4.88
N SER A 379 -22.80 3.24 -4.42
CA SER A 379 -21.76 2.33 -4.94
C SER A 379 -21.11 1.47 -3.87
N TYR A 380 -20.74 0.24 -4.21
CA TYR A 380 -19.94 -0.61 -3.34
C TYR A 380 -18.46 -0.29 -3.52
N THR A 381 -17.80 0.12 -2.44
CA THR A 381 -16.36 0.39 -2.43
C THR A 381 -15.64 -0.56 -1.47
N LEU A 382 -14.42 -0.96 -1.82
CA LEU A 382 -13.65 -1.94 -1.05
C LEU A 382 -13.36 -1.39 0.35
N ALA A 383 -13.80 -2.11 1.39
CA ALA A 383 -13.63 -1.72 2.79
C ALA A 383 -12.55 -2.55 3.49
N TYR A 384 -12.38 -3.83 3.10
CA TYR A 384 -11.45 -4.73 3.77
C TYR A 384 -11.05 -5.90 2.86
N THR A 385 -9.76 -6.21 2.80
CA THR A 385 -9.23 -7.41 2.12
C THR A 385 -8.54 -8.31 3.14
N VAL A 386 -8.86 -9.61 3.11
CA VAL A 386 -8.35 -10.63 4.03
C VAL A 386 -7.62 -11.72 3.24
N LEU A 387 -6.42 -12.09 3.70
CA LEU A 387 -5.68 -13.25 3.21
C LEU A 387 -6.04 -14.46 4.06
N ILE A 388 -6.32 -15.59 3.41
CA ILE A 388 -6.67 -16.83 4.09
C ILE A 388 -5.72 -17.91 3.59
N LEU A 389 -5.07 -18.65 4.50
CA LEU A 389 -4.34 -19.87 4.20
C LEU A 389 -5.15 -21.07 4.66
N ASN A 390 -5.56 -21.93 3.74
CA ASN A 390 -6.18 -23.20 4.06
C ASN A 390 -5.14 -24.33 4.00
N ILE A 391 -4.90 -25.01 5.13
CA ILE A 391 -3.89 -26.09 5.22
C ILE A 391 -4.49 -27.50 5.10
N ALA A 392 -5.82 -27.62 5.08
CA ALA A 392 -6.52 -28.90 4.95
C ALA A 392 -7.55 -28.86 3.82
N GLU A 393 -7.84 -29.99 3.17
CA GLU A 393 -9.00 -30.05 2.28
C GLU A 393 -10.29 -29.97 3.09
N SER A 394 -11.31 -29.29 2.55
CA SER A 394 -12.63 -29.28 3.20
C SER A 394 -13.27 -30.67 3.07
N ASN A 395 -13.67 -31.24 4.21
CA ASN A 395 -14.53 -32.43 4.25
C ASN A 395 -15.95 -32.13 3.72
N VAL A 396 -16.32 -30.85 3.58
CA VAL A 396 -17.62 -30.41 3.10
C VAL A 396 -17.43 -29.66 1.78
N LYS A 397 -17.61 -30.36 0.66
CA LYS A 397 -17.48 -29.82 -0.71
C LYS A 397 -18.80 -29.28 -1.28
N SER A 398 -19.86 -29.26 -0.49
CA SER A 398 -21.17 -28.77 -0.92
C SER A 398 -21.20 -27.25 -1.05
N LYS A 399 -22.00 -26.75 -1.99
CA LYS A 399 -22.27 -25.32 -2.17
C LYS A 399 -23.22 -24.82 -1.08
N PHE A 400 -23.14 -23.53 -0.74
CA PHE A 400 -24.18 -22.89 0.07
C PHE A 400 -25.44 -22.63 -0.77
N PRO A 401 -26.62 -22.56 -0.14
CA PRO A 401 -27.86 -22.17 -0.82
C PRO A 401 -27.71 -20.83 -1.53
N ILE A 402 -28.43 -20.65 -2.63
CA ILE A 402 -28.44 -19.38 -3.34
C ILE A 402 -29.13 -18.35 -2.46
N THR A 403 -28.50 -17.19 -2.25
CA THR A 403 -29.03 -16.08 -1.45
C THR A 403 -29.45 -14.91 -2.33
N TYR A 404 -30.31 -14.05 -1.80
CA TYR A 404 -30.84 -12.87 -2.47
C TYR A 404 -30.61 -11.62 -1.61
N SER A 405 -30.86 -10.41 -2.14
CA SER A 405 -30.75 -9.16 -1.38
C SER A 405 -31.64 -9.16 -0.12
N SER A 406 -32.83 -9.75 -0.23
CA SER A 406 -33.76 -10.05 0.86
C SER A 406 -33.13 -10.81 2.04
N THR A 407 -32.20 -11.73 1.80
CA THR A 407 -31.49 -12.46 2.87
C THR A 407 -30.81 -11.49 3.83
N LYS A 408 -30.12 -10.48 3.29
CA LYS A 408 -29.43 -9.45 4.06
C LYS A 408 -30.40 -8.39 4.60
N ASN A 409 -31.33 -7.92 3.76
CA ASN A 409 -32.27 -6.85 4.12
C ASN A 409 -33.19 -7.24 5.28
N TYR A 410 -33.57 -8.52 5.36
CA TYR A 410 -34.44 -9.06 6.40
C TYR A 410 -33.69 -9.86 7.47
N LYS A 411 -32.36 -9.65 7.58
CA LYS A 411 -31.51 -10.20 8.65
C LYS A 411 -31.66 -11.73 8.84
N CYS A 412 -31.68 -12.47 7.73
CA CYS A 412 -31.86 -13.91 7.76
C CYS A 412 -30.55 -14.62 8.10
N GLN A 413 -30.60 -15.58 9.03
CA GLN A 413 -29.48 -16.48 9.33
C GLN A 413 -29.93 -17.93 9.21
N LEU A 414 -29.29 -18.70 8.36
CA LEU A 414 -29.66 -20.09 8.08
C LEU A 414 -28.96 -21.02 9.06
N ILE A 415 -29.73 -21.81 9.80
CA ILE A 415 -29.21 -22.82 10.72
C ILE A 415 -29.04 -24.14 9.97
N GLN A 416 -30.08 -24.59 9.24
CA GLN A 416 -30.05 -25.77 8.38
C GLN A 416 -31.15 -25.75 7.31
N PRO A 417 -30.96 -26.44 6.16
CA PRO A 417 -29.72 -27.08 5.73
C PRO A 417 -28.74 -26.05 5.16
N LEU A 418 -27.45 -26.15 5.49
CA LEU A 418 -26.42 -25.26 4.93
C LEU A 418 -25.89 -25.73 3.56
N VAL A 419 -26.56 -26.67 2.91
CA VAL A 419 -26.14 -27.26 1.64
C VAL A 419 -27.16 -26.92 0.56
N ARG A 420 -26.69 -26.52 -0.63
CA ARG A 420 -27.56 -26.16 -1.76
C ARG A 420 -28.32 -27.37 -2.30
N GLU A 421 -27.65 -28.51 -2.37
CA GLU A 421 -28.16 -29.74 -2.97
C GLU A 421 -28.82 -30.57 -1.88
N LEU A 422 -30.10 -30.87 -2.09
CA LEU A 422 -30.94 -31.66 -1.19
C LEU A 422 -31.26 -33.01 -1.85
N PRO A 423 -31.35 -34.10 -1.08
CA PRO A 423 -31.74 -35.40 -1.64
C PRO A 423 -33.20 -35.39 -2.10
N ALA A 424 -33.49 -36.11 -3.19
CA ALA A 424 -34.84 -36.37 -3.66
C ALA A 424 -35.63 -37.25 -2.68
N ASN A 425 -36.97 -37.14 -2.72
CA ASN A 425 -37.90 -38.02 -2.00
C ASN A 425 -37.57 -38.18 -0.50
N SER A 426 -37.20 -37.07 0.16
CA SER A 426 -36.67 -37.08 1.52
C SER A 426 -37.31 -35.96 2.36
N GLU A 427 -37.43 -36.20 3.67
CA GLU A 427 -37.83 -35.15 4.60
C GLU A 427 -36.63 -34.25 4.94
N ILE A 428 -36.77 -32.95 4.70
CA ILE A 428 -35.74 -31.96 4.98
C ILE A 428 -36.26 -30.96 6.01
N CYS A 429 -35.50 -30.82 7.11
CA CYS A 429 -35.75 -29.81 8.11
C CYS A 429 -35.05 -28.49 7.74
N PHE A 430 -35.83 -27.42 7.62
CA PHE A 430 -35.36 -26.06 7.47
C PHE A 430 -35.47 -25.35 8.81
N GLU A 431 -34.39 -24.72 9.24
CA GLU A 431 -34.31 -23.93 10.45
C GLU A 431 -33.52 -22.67 10.18
N PHE A 432 -34.08 -21.51 10.51
CA PHE A 432 -33.42 -20.21 10.32
C PHE A 432 -33.99 -19.18 11.27
N THR A 433 -33.27 -18.06 11.44
CA THR A 433 -33.71 -16.92 12.24
C THR A 433 -33.93 -15.69 11.36
N SER A 434 -34.96 -14.92 11.68
CA SER A 434 -35.19 -13.58 11.16
C SER A 434 -36.27 -12.89 12.00
N PRO A 435 -36.05 -11.64 12.43
CA PRO A 435 -37.04 -10.85 13.15
C PRO A 435 -38.04 -10.14 12.21
N ALA A 436 -37.87 -10.23 10.88
CA ALA A 436 -38.47 -9.30 9.94
C ALA A 436 -39.65 -9.86 9.12
N PHE A 437 -40.18 -11.02 9.48
CA PHE A 437 -41.26 -11.67 8.73
C PHE A 437 -42.47 -12.02 9.60
N GLU A 438 -43.67 -11.86 9.04
CA GLU A 438 -44.95 -12.33 9.62
C GLU A 438 -45.19 -13.81 9.35
N SER A 439 -44.75 -14.26 8.18
CA SER A 439 -44.97 -15.63 7.74
C SER A 439 -43.95 -16.05 6.71
N ILE A 440 -43.64 -17.33 6.72
CA ILE A 440 -42.67 -17.94 5.81
C ILE A 440 -43.36 -19.05 5.04
N ARG A 441 -42.89 -19.30 3.83
CA ARG A 441 -43.28 -20.45 3.03
C ARG A 441 -42.08 -21.13 2.41
N VAL A 442 -42.19 -22.44 2.25
CA VAL A 442 -41.35 -23.21 1.34
C VAL A 442 -42.18 -23.51 0.09
N ASN A 443 -41.74 -22.99 -1.07
CA ASN A 443 -42.51 -22.96 -2.32
C ASN A 443 -43.91 -22.36 -2.10
N LYS A 444 -44.96 -23.18 -2.04
CA LYS A 444 -46.35 -22.75 -1.80
C LYS A 444 -46.88 -23.13 -0.39
N LYS A 445 -46.13 -23.88 0.41
CA LYS A 445 -46.57 -24.37 1.73
C LYS A 445 -46.17 -23.39 2.83
N LYS A 446 -47.14 -22.86 3.56
CA LYS A 446 -46.93 -21.95 4.70
C LYS A 446 -46.28 -22.71 5.86
N ILE A 447 -45.34 -22.07 6.54
CA ILE A 447 -44.63 -22.56 7.72
C ILE A 447 -45.28 -21.96 8.97
N LEU A 448 -45.42 -22.77 10.02
CA LEU A 448 -45.82 -22.30 11.35
C LEU A 448 -44.57 -21.81 12.09
N GLN A 449 -44.68 -20.65 12.73
CA GLN A 449 -43.61 -20.03 13.50
C GLN A 449 -43.34 -20.84 14.79
N ASP A 450 -42.08 -21.16 15.07
CA ASP A 450 -41.68 -21.91 16.26
C ASP A 450 -41.50 -20.98 17.49
N SER A 451 -40.99 -19.77 17.26
CA SER A 451 -40.93 -18.67 18.25
C SER A 451 -40.79 -17.31 17.55
N LYS A 452 -40.81 -16.19 18.29
CA LYS A 452 -40.82 -14.80 17.74
C LYS A 452 -39.82 -14.53 16.61
N GLU A 453 -38.66 -15.18 16.59
CA GLU A 453 -37.61 -14.94 15.58
C GLU A 453 -37.07 -16.22 14.92
N LYS A 454 -37.45 -17.39 15.43
CA LYS A 454 -36.95 -18.68 14.95
C LYS A 454 -38.04 -19.43 14.20
N TRP A 455 -37.68 -19.91 13.02
CA TRP A 455 -38.58 -20.58 12.10
C TRP A 455 -38.08 -21.99 11.85
N LYS A 456 -38.97 -22.98 11.97
CA LYS A 456 -38.66 -24.38 11.73
C LYS A 456 -39.77 -25.03 10.90
N VAL A 457 -39.40 -25.77 9.86
CA VAL A 457 -40.35 -26.59 9.10
C VAL A 457 -39.69 -27.86 8.58
N THR A 458 -40.45 -28.93 8.49
CA THR A 458 -40.06 -30.12 7.71
C THR A 458 -40.87 -30.17 6.43
N VAL A 459 -40.17 -30.33 5.30
CA VAL A 459 -40.78 -30.42 3.97
C VAL A 459 -40.24 -31.66 3.27
N TYR A 460 -41.13 -32.41 2.62
CA TYR A 460 -40.77 -33.54 1.77
C TYR A 460 -40.33 -33.04 0.39
N THR A 461 -39.13 -33.42 -0.06
CA THR A 461 -38.61 -33.10 -1.39
C THR A 461 -39.23 -34.03 -2.44
N GLY A 462 -39.49 -33.51 -3.65
CA GLY A 462 -39.89 -34.33 -4.80
C GLY A 462 -38.71 -35.04 -5.46
N GLU A 463 -38.90 -35.51 -6.69
CA GLU A 463 -37.86 -36.19 -7.47
C GLU A 463 -36.76 -35.25 -7.98
N SER A 464 -37.12 -34.02 -8.35
CA SER A 464 -36.17 -33.02 -8.85
C SER A 464 -36.78 -31.60 -8.77
N GLY A 465 -35.94 -30.58 -9.01
CA GLY A 465 -36.38 -29.20 -9.13
C GLY A 465 -35.78 -28.27 -8.07
N GLU A 466 -36.45 -27.14 -7.83
CA GLU A 466 -36.01 -26.14 -6.86
C GLU A 466 -36.94 -26.07 -5.64
N LEU A 467 -36.33 -25.80 -4.49
CA LEU A 467 -37.04 -25.48 -3.27
C LEU A 467 -36.66 -24.06 -2.84
N ARG A 468 -37.66 -23.17 -2.78
CA ARG A 468 -37.49 -21.75 -2.47
C ARG A 468 -38.07 -21.44 -1.11
N LEU A 469 -37.22 -20.99 -0.18
CA LEU A 469 -37.67 -20.41 1.09
C LEU A 469 -37.97 -18.93 0.88
N SER A 470 -39.19 -18.49 1.19
CA SER A 470 -39.61 -17.10 1.02
C SER A 470 -40.32 -16.58 2.27
N GLY A 471 -40.10 -15.32 2.62
CA GLY A 471 -40.76 -14.67 3.76
C GLY A 471 -41.63 -13.48 3.33
N LYS A 472 -42.72 -13.24 4.05
CA LYS A 472 -43.56 -12.05 3.92
C LYS A 472 -43.17 -11.04 5.01
N PRO A 473 -42.65 -9.85 4.65
CA PRO A 473 -42.19 -8.87 5.64
C PRO A 473 -43.31 -8.32 6.53
N THR A 474 -42.97 -7.89 7.75
CA THR A 474 -43.90 -7.34 8.75
C THR A 474 -44.28 -5.88 8.52
N ASP A 475 -43.36 -5.07 8.01
CA ASP A 475 -43.51 -3.60 7.95
C ASP A 475 -43.46 -3.06 6.51
N THR A 476 -44.16 -3.71 5.57
CA THR A 476 -44.23 -3.22 4.18
C THR A 476 -45.64 -3.31 3.63
N ASP A 477 -46.10 -2.24 2.95
CA ASP A 477 -47.34 -2.26 2.12
C ASP A 477 -47.29 -3.32 1.01
N ASP A 478 -46.10 -3.84 0.75
CA ASP A 478 -45.83 -4.94 -0.16
C ASP A 478 -46.20 -6.30 0.44
N ASN A 479 -47.38 -6.80 0.07
CA ASN A 479 -47.86 -8.12 0.46
C ASN A 479 -47.17 -9.30 -0.26
N SER A 480 -46.13 -9.07 -1.07
CA SER A 480 -45.42 -10.13 -1.79
C SER A 480 -44.39 -10.84 -0.92
N TYR A 481 -44.33 -12.16 -1.08
CA TYR A 481 -43.27 -12.97 -0.49
C TYR A 481 -41.94 -12.71 -1.20
N LYS A 482 -40.90 -12.45 -0.41
CA LYS A 482 -39.54 -12.27 -0.89
C LYS A 482 -38.78 -13.57 -0.76
N THR A 483 -38.25 -14.09 -1.87
CA THR A 483 -37.38 -15.28 -1.86
C THR A 483 -36.12 -14.98 -1.06
N ILE A 484 -35.76 -15.83 -0.11
CA ILE A 484 -34.61 -15.68 0.79
C ILE A 484 -33.50 -16.66 0.40
N TYR A 485 -33.84 -17.93 0.23
CA TYR A 485 -32.91 -18.98 -0.15
C TYR A 485 -33.49 -19.86 -1.24
N THR A 486 -32.63 -20.31 -2.16
CA THR A 486 -32.99 -21.34 -3.15
C THR A 486 -32.05 -22.54 -3.01
N PHE A 487 -32.67 -23.71 -2.99
CA PHE A 487 -32.05 -25.04 -2.93
C PHE A 487 -32.41 -25.83 -4.20
N VAL A 488 -31.57 -26.80 -4.54
CA VAL A 488 -31.74 -27.69 -5.69
C VAL A 488 -31.95 -29.10 -5.19
N ILE A 489 -32.99 -29.77 -5.66
CA ILE A 489 -33.26 -31.18 -5.38
C ILE A 489 -32.51 -31.99 -6.43
N LYS A 490 -31.60 -32.85 -5.99
CA LYS A 490 -30.89 -33.78 -6.86
C LYS A 490 -31.53 -35.18 -6.77
N PRO A 491 -31.80 -35.82 -7.92
CA PRO A 491 -32.26 -37.21 -8.00
C PRO A 491 -31.34 -38.19 -7.27
#